data_AF-A0A4S5CUL5-F1
#
_entry.id   AF-A0A4S5CUL5-F1
#
_cell.length_a   1.000
_cell.length_b   1.000
_cell.length_c   1.000
_cell.angle_alpha   90.00
_cell.angle_beta   90.00
_cell.angle_gamma   90.00
#
_symmetry.space_group_name_H-M   'P 1'
#
loop_
_entity.id
_entity.type
_entity.pdbx_description
1 polymer ?
#
loop_
_entity_poly.entity_id
_entity_poly.type
_entity_poly.pdbx_seq_one_letter_code
_entity_poly.pdbx_strand_id
1 'polypeptide(L)'
;MAELLLVNVEEHARDDEVGAFLARHGFPLFDAIERVPAGIGTPIALLRFDTLSSVALYTLRARIDHISWRGRSIRAHILPDRKD
;
A
#
# COMPACT_ATOMS: atom_id res chain seq x y z
N MET A 1 -11.55 -6.56 7.39
CA MET A 1 -10.71 -5.37 7.25
C MET A 1 -9.26 -5.83 7.20
N ALA A 2 -8.47 -5.20 6.35
CA ALA A 2 -7.04 -5.43 6.26
C ALA A 2 -6.34 -4.11 5.94
N GLU A 3 -5.11 -3.98 6.42
CA GLU A 3 -4.31 -2.77 6.26
C GLU A 3 -3.00 -3.11 5.54
N LEU A 4 -2.65 -2.30 4.54
CA LEU A 4 -1.44 -2.43 3.74
C LEU A 4 -0.59 -1.18 3.90
N LEU A 5 0.63 -1.36 4.37
CA LEU A 5 1.65 -0.35 4.43
C LEU A 5 2.52 -0.42 3.18
N LEU A 6 2.45 0.62 2.34
CA LEU A 6 3.36 0.83 1.22
C LEU A 6 4.51 1.74 1.64
N VAL A 7 5.72 1.20 1.62
CA VAL A 7 6.95 1.89 1.98
C VAL A 7 7.67 2.36 0.71
N ASN A 8 8.29 3.53 0.80
CA ASN A 8 9.01 4.20 -0.28
C ASN A 8 8.09 4.66 -1.42
N VAL A 9 6.83 4.96 -1.07
CA VAL A 9 5.85 5.55 -1.99
C VAL A 9 6.30 6.97 -2.35
N GLU A 10 6.19 7.38 -3.61
CA GLU A 10 6.54 8.77 -3.95
C GLU A 10 5.62 9.75 -3.21
N GLU A 11 6.19 10.75 -2.53
CA GLU A 11 5.47 11.66 -1.63
C GLU A 11 4.43 12.49 -2.40
N HIS A 12 4.77 12.84 -3.63
CA HIS A 12 3.92 13.59 -4.56
C HIS A 12 3.01 12.72 -5.43
N ALA A 13 3.07 11.38 -5.30
CA ALA A 13 2.14 10.54 -6.05
C ALA A 13 0.72 10.85 -5.57
N ARG A 14 -0.22 11.07 -6.49
CA ARG A 14 -1.62 11.32 -6.12
C ARG A 14 -2.32 10.02 -5.75
N ASP A 15 -3.43 10.12 -5.04
CA ASP A 15 -4.15 8.94 -4.53
C ASP A 15 -4.73 8.09 -5.67
N ASP A 16 -5.16 8.72 -6.76
CA ASP A 16 -5.59 8.06 -8.00
C ASP A 16 -4.45 7.28 -8.66
N GLU A 17 -3.22 7.80 -8.61
CA GLU A 17 -2.04 7.14 -9.17
C GLU A 17 -1.63 5.92 -8.35
N VAL A 18 -1.72 6.01 -7.02
CA VAL A 18 -1.52 4.87 -6.10
C VAL A 18 -2.59 3.81 -6.38
N GLY A 19 -3.86 4.22 -6.51
CA GLY A 19 -4.96 3.32 -6.86
C GLY A 19 -4.77 2.63 -8.21
N ALA A 20 -4.34 3.37 -9.23
CA ALA A 20 -4.07 2.82 -10.56
C ALA A 20 -2.90 1.82 -10.55
N PHE A 21 -1.83 2.12 -9.78
CA PHE A 21 -0.72 1.19 -9.57
C PHE A 21 -1.21 -0.12 -8.95
N LEU A 22 -1.96 -0.03 -7.85
CA LEU A 22 -2.52 -1.18 -7.15
C LEU A 22 -3.47 -2.00 -8.05
N ALA A 23 -4.38 -1.33 -8.75
CA ALA A 23 -5.32 -1.97 -9.68
C ALA A 23 -4.59 -2.74 -10.80
N ARG A 24 -3.50 -2.18 -11.33
CA ARG A 24 -2.65 -2.86 -12.33
C ARG A 24 -2.04 -4.15 -11.81
N HIS A 25 -1.84 -4.27 -10.49
CA HIS A 25 -1.32 -5.47 -9.84
C HIS A 25 -2.42 -6.39 -9.26
N GLY A 26 -3.69 -6.06 -9.51
CA GLY A 26 -4.86 -6.86 -9.15
C GLY A 26 -5.43 -6.58 -7.77
N PHE A 27 -5.03 -5.48 -7.14
CA PHE A 27 -5.68 -5.01 -5.92
C PHE A 27 -7.02 -4.34 -6.26
N PRO A 28 -8.02 -4.44 -5.37
CA PRO A 28 -9.22 -3.62 -5.45
C PRO A 28 -8.90 -2.16 -5.11
N LEU A 29 -9.90 -1.30 -5.27
CA LEU A 29 -9.84 0.07 -4.76
C LEU A 29 -9.74 0.03 -3.23
N PHE A 30 -8.87 0.87 -2.66
CA PHE A 30 -8.78 1.05 -1.22
C PHE A 30 -9.91 1.95 -0.73
N ASP A 31 -10.34 1.74 0.52
CA ASP A 31 -11.41 2.53 1.14
C ASP A 31 -10.86 3.82 1.77
N ALA A 32 -9.63 3.77 2.27
CA ALA A 32 -8.93 4.93 2.81
C ALA A 32 -7.42 4.86 2.56
N ILE A 33 -6.79 6.03 2.49
CA ILE A 33 -5.33 6.19 2.41
C ILE A 33 -4.88 7.24 3.43
N GLU A 34 -3.86 6.90 4.21
CA GLU A 34 -3.17 7.82 5.10
C GLU A 34 -1.71 7.91 4.69
N ARG A 35 -1.21 9.14 4.52
CA ARG A 35 0.17 9.39 4.10
C ARG A 35 0.98 9.85 5.29
N VAL A 36 2.07 9.13 5.54
CA VAL A 36 3.07 9.51 6.53
C VAL A 36 4.26 10.08 5.77
N PRO A 37 4.48 11.41 5.82
CA PRO A 37 5.60 12.03 5.14
C PRO A 37 6.91 11.52 5.73
N ALA A 38 7.94 11.46 4.88
CA ALA A 38 9.19 10.82 5.24
C ALA A 38 9.91 11.53 6.39
N GLY A 39 9.81 12.86 6.47
CA GLY A 39 10.67 13.67 7.32
C GLY A 39 12.14 13.42 6.98
N ILE A 40 12.83 12.62 7.80
CA ILE A 40 14.21 12.14 7.60
C ILE A 40 14.31 10.66 7.17
N GLY A 41 13.17 9.96 7.07
CA GLY A 41 13.06 8.54 6.76
C GLY A 41 12.60 8.29 5.33
N THR A 42 11.78 7.24 5.15
CA THR A 42 11.15 6.91 3.87
C THR A 42 9.67 7.24 3.93
N PRO A 43 9.09 7.85 2.88
CA PRO A 43 7.67 8.14 2.81
C PRO A 43 6.85 6.84 2.80
N ILE A 44 5.71 6.86 3.48
CA ILE A 44 4.85 5.69 3.66
C ILE A 44 3.40 6.06 3.36
N ALA A 45 2.67 5.16 2.71
CA ALA A 45 1.22 5.21 2.59
C ALA A 45 0.60 4.00 3.27
N LEU A 46 -0.29 4.24 4.23
CA LEU A 46 -1.15 3.24 4.83
C LEU A 46 -2.47 3.19 4.06
N LEU A 47 -2.83 2.01 3.58
CA LEU A 47 -4.06 1.78 2.82
C LEU A 47 -4.96 0.87 3.62
N ARG A 48 -6.23 1.24 3.72
CA ARG A 48 -7.26 0.43 4.38
C ARG A 48 -8.17 -0.23 3.34
N PHE A 49 -8.43 -1.50 3.54
CA PHE A 49 -9.36 -2.30 2.75
C PHE A 49 -10.39 -2.94 3.69
N ASP A 50 -11.64 -2.51 3.57
CA ASP A 50 -12.75 -3.01 4.38
C ASP A 50 -13.28 -4.32 3.81
N THR A 51 -13.22 -4.46 2.48
CA THR A 51 -13.71 -5.63 1.73
C THR A 51 -12.70 -6.78 1.62
N LEU A 52 -11.42 -6.55 1.94
CA LEU A 52 -10.39 -7.58 1.91
C LEU A 52 -10.13 -8.20 3.29
N SER A 53 -9.80 -9.50 3.25
CA SER A 53 -9.20 -10.20 4.38
C SER A 53 -7.67 -10.15 4.28
N SER A 54 -6.98 -10.25 5.42
CA SER A 54 -5.51 -10.26 5.47
C SER A 54 -4.91 -11.43 4.67
N VAL A 55 -5.64 -12.54 4.54
CA VAL A 55 -5.24 -13.72 3.74
C VAL A 55 -5.23 -13.39 2.24
N ALA A 56 -6.27 -12.73 1.73
CA ALA A 56 -6.32 -12.30 0.33
C ALA A 56 -5.22 -11.26 0.03
N LEU A 57 -5.01 -10.33 0.97
CA LEU A 57 -3.99 -9.31 0.87
C LEU A 57 -2.57 -9.89 0.83
N TYR A 58 -2.30 -11.03 1.49
CA TYR A 58 -0.98 -11.71 1.46
C TYR A 58 -0.56 -12.11 0.05
N THR A 59 -1.48 -12.66 -0.74
CA THR A 59 -1.21 -13.06 -2.13
C THR A 59 -0.95 -11.85 -3.01
N LEU A 60 -1.70 -10.77 -2.80
CA LEU A 60 -1.56 -9.53 -3.57
C LEU A 60 -0.27 -8.79 -3.20
N ARG A 61 0.08 -8.74 -1.91
CA ARG A 61 1.33 -8.14 -1.39
C ARG A 61 2.56 -8.69 -2.13
N ALA A 62 2.64 -10.00 -2.31
CA ALA A 62 3.78 -10.64 -2.99
C ALA A 62 3.96 -10.16 -4.44
N ARG A 63 2.91 -9.62 -5.08
CA ARG A 63 2.96 -9.12 -6.47
C ARG A 63 3.57 -7.75 -6.60
N ILE A 64 3.52 -6.94 -5.54
CA ILE A 64 4.01 -5.55 -5.55
C ILE A 64 5.26 -5.36 -4.69
N ASP A 65 5.62 -6.37 -3.91
CA ASP A 65 6.82 -6.32 -3.10
C ASP A 65 8.06 -6.27 -4.00
N HIS A 66 8.95 -5.31 -3.72
CA HIS A 66 10.15 -5.01 -4.50
C HIS A 66 9.91 -4.58 -5.97
N ILE A 67 8.69 -4.16 -6.32
CA ILE A 67 8.43 -3.58 -7.65
C ILE A 67 8.98 -2.16 -7.75
N SER A 68 9.62 -1.86 -8.88
CA SER A 68 9.99 -0.49 -9.22
C SER A 68 8.78 0.28 -9.72
N TRP A 69 8.42 1.34 -9.00
CA TRP A 69 7.40 2.30 -9.39
C TRP A 69 7.93 3.71 -9.21
N ARG A 70 7.83 4.54 -10.26
CA ARG A 70 8.38 5.91 -10.30
C ARG A 70 9.87 6.00 -9.89
N GLY A 71 10.67 5.02 -10.31
CA GLY A 71 12.10 4.97 -10.00
C GLY A 71 12.44 4.55 -8.56
N ARG A 72 11.43 4.16 -7.76
CA ARG A 72 11.58 3.70 -6.38
C ARG A 72 11.19 2.24 -6.26
N SER A 73 11.93 1.47 -5.46
CA SER A 73 11.53 0.11 -5.12
C SER A 73 10.52 0.17 -3.98
N ILE A 74 9.29 -0.22 -4.27
CA ILE A 74 8.17 -0.22 -3.33
C ILE A 74 8.23 -1.50 -2.51
N ARG A 75 8.00 -1.37 -1.20
CA ARG A 75 7.81 -2.52 -0.31
C ARG A 75 6.42 -2.50 0.28
N ALA A 76 5.83 -3.67 0.40
CA ALA A 76 4.49 -3.83 0.92
C ALA A 76 4.55 -4.63 2.23
N HIS A 77 3.92 -4.13 3.28
CA HIS A 77 3.78 -4.83 4.56
C HIS A 77 2.31 -4.88 4.94
N ILE A 78 1.83 -6.05 5.38
CA ILE A 78 0.48 -6.19 5.90
C ILE A 78 0.55 -5.92 7.38
N LEU A 79 -0.27 -4.99 7.86
CA LEU A 79 -0.41 -4.79 9.29
C LEU A 79 -1.35 -5.86 9.85
N PRO A 80 -0.97 -6.52 10.96
CA PRO A 80 -1.88 -7.42 11.66
C PRO A 80 -3.09 -6.61 12.14
N ASP A 81 -4.28 -7.20 12.05
CA ASP A 81 -5.51 -6.62 12.56
C ASP A 81 -5.27 -6.20 14.02
N ARG A 82 -5.34 -4.89 14.30
CA ARG A 82 -5.30 -4.41 15.69
C ARG A 82 -6.59 -4.90 16.35
N LYS A 83 -6.51 -6.07 16.98
CA LYS A 83 -7.45 -6.45 18.04
C LYS A 83 -7.28 -5.43 19.17
N ASP A 84 -8.11 -4.39 19.14
CA ASP A 84 -8.48 -3.67 20.36
C ASP A 84 -9.59 -4.48 21.07
#